data_AF-A0A1E5VNH7-F1
#
_entry.id   AF-A0A1E5VNH7-F1
#
_cell.length_a   1.000
_cell.length_b   1.000
_cell.length_c   1.000
_cell.angle_alpha   90.00
_cell.angle_beta   90.00
_cell.angle_gamma   90.00
#
_symmetry.space_group_name_H-M   'P 1'
#
loop_
_entity.id
_entity.type
_entity.pdbx_description
1 polymer ?
#
loop_
_entity_poly.entity_id
_entity_poly.type
_entity_poly.pdbx_seq_one_letter_code
_entity_poly.pdbx_strand_id
1 'polypeptide(L)' 'MVVEGSAAQVAGVRGEGDARRRGRQLRGQLEYERLDGAPLAPEDQAKLVQGYLGLVKRVVEYFIAHPGEFA' A
#
# COMPACT_ATOMS: atom_id res chain seq x y z
N MET A 1 4.50 18.40 -10.66
CA MET A 1 5.74 17.79 -10.14
C MET A 1 5.75 16.34 -10.61
N VAL A 2 6.43 16.07 -11.72
CA VAL A 2 6.61 14.71 -12.22
C VAL A 2 7.81 14.15 -11.46
N VAL A 3 7.59 13.12 -10.65
CA VAL A 3 8.68 12.38 -10.03
C VAL A 3 9.19 11.43 -11.10
N GLU A 4 10.23 11.82 -11.82
CA GLU A 4 10.97 10.90 -12.68
C GLU A 4 11.72 9.90 -11.78
N GLY A 5 11.15 8.70 -11.66
CA GLY A 5 11.68 7.65 -10.82
C GLY A 5 10.85 6.38 -10.95
N SER A 6 11.35 5.45 -11.79
CA SER A 6 10.89 4.08 -11.99
C SER A 6 9.48 3.89 -12.56
N ALA A 7 9.43 3.47 -13.82
CA ALA A 7 8.22 3.13 -14.59
C ALA A 7 7.59 1.79 -14.14
N ALA A 8 7.27 1.68 -12.85
CA ALA A 8 6.54 0.55 -12.28
C ALA A 8 5.04 0.88 -12.20
N GLN A 9 4.20 0.03 -12.78
CA GLN A 9 2.75 0.10 -12.59
C GLN A 9 2.33 -0.93 -11.54
N VAL A 10 1.44 -0.54 -10.62
CA VAL A 10 0.88 -1.47 -9.64
C VAL A 10 -0.19 -2.30 -10.33
N ALA A 11 0.02 -3.62 -10.39
CA ALA A 11 -0.87 -4.56 -11.08
C ALA A 11 -2.03 -5.01 -10.18
N GLY A 12 -1.84 -5.00 -8.85
CA GLY A 12 -2.90 -5.35 -7.90
C GLY A 12 -2.51 -5.15 -6.44
N VAL A 13 -3.52 -4.87 -5.61
CA VAL A 13 -3.40 -4.84 -4.15
C VAL A 13 -4.44 -5.78 -3.56
N ARG A 14 -3.99 -6.87 -2.92
CA ARG A 14 -4.88 -7.82 -2.25
C ARG A 14 -4.74 -7.69 -0.75
N GLY A 15 -5.81 -7.23 -0.09
CA GLY A 15 -5.90 -7.15 1.36
C GLY A 15 -6.67 -8.33 1.96
N GLU A 16 -6.16 -8.90 3.05
CA GLU A 16 -6.85 -9.86 3.90
C GLU A 16 -6.82 -9.35 5.35
N GLY A 17 -8.00 -9.22 5.96
CA GLY A 17 -8.13 -8.80 7.35
C GLY A 17 -8.31 -10.02 8.26
N ASP A 18 -7.44 -10.18 9.26
CA ASP A 18 -7.62 -11.20 10.30
C ASP A 18 -8.00 -10.52 11.62
N ALA A 19 -9.20 -10.80 12.11
CA ALA A 19 -9.73 -10.29 13.36
C ALA A 19 -9.36 -11.21 14.54
N ARG A 20 -8.06 -11.43 14.80
CA ARG A 20 -7.66 -12.15 16.02
C ARG A 20 -7.73 -11.20 17.22
N ARG A 21 -8.38 -11.68 18.30
CA ARG A 21 -8.68 -10.94 19.53
C ARG A 21 -7.44 -10.16 20.02
N ARG A 22 -7.61 -8.83 20.15
CA ARG A 22 -6.70 -7.78 20.68
C ARG A 22 -5.82 -7.00 19.70
N GLY A 23 -5.81 -7.31 18.40
CA GLY A 23 -5.13 -6.46 17.41
C GLY A 23 -5.69 -6.66 16.01
N ARG A 24 -6.23 -5.61 15.39
CA ARG A 24 -6.60 -5.66 13.97
C ARG A 24 -5.31 -5.64 13.15
N GLN A 25 -4.90 -6.79 12.62
CA GLN A 25 -3.79 -6.90 11.69
C GLN A 25 -4.34 -6.91 10.26
N LEU A 26 -3.91 -5.94 9.46
CA LEU A 26 -4.14 -5.94 8.01
C LEU A 26 -2.95 -6.63 7.35
N ARG A 27 -3.20 -7.68 6.56
CA ARG A 27 -2.20 -8.30 5.69
C ARG A 27 -2.50 -7.86 4.26
N GLY A 28 -1.47 -7.43 3.55
CA GLY A 28 -1.59 -6.99 2.16
C GLY A 28 -0.49 -7.63 1.32
N GLN A 29 -0.84 -8.09 0.12
CA GLN A 29 0.10 -8.41 -0.94
C GLN A 29 0.04 -7.29 -1.98
N LEU A 30 1.21 -6.72 -2.29
CA LEU A 30 1.38 -5.71 -3.33
C LEU A 30 2.09 -6.37 -4.51
N GLU A 31 1.38 -6.48 -5.63
CA GLU A 31 1.92 -6.99 -6.88
C GLU A 31 2.22 -5.81 -7.82
N TYR A 32 3.42 -5.80 -8.38
CA TYR A 32 3.88 -4.75 -9.28
C TYR A 32 4.53 -5.37 -10.51
N GLU A 33 4.42 -4.67 -11.64
CA GLU A 33 5.08 -5.02 -12.89
C GLU A 33 5.74 -3.76 -13.46
N ARG A 34 7.00 -3.87 -13.88
CA ARG A 34 7.66 -2.77 -14.60
C ARG A 34 7.27 -2.83 -16.06
N LEU A 35 7.08 -1.66 -16.67
CA LEU A 35 6.71 -1.54 -18.09
C LEU A 35 7.74 -2.14 -19.05
N ASP A 36 9.01 -2.19 -18.63
CA ASP A 36 10.11 -2.80 -19.38
C ASP A 36 10.32 -4.28 -19.04
N GLY A 37 9.47 -4.87 -18.19
CA GLY A 37 9.54 -6.26 -17.75
C GLY A 37 10.73 -6.58 -16.83
N ALA A 38 11.57 -5.60 -16.50
CA ALA A 38 12.73 -5.84 -15.65
C ALA A 38 12.33 -5.90 -14.16
N PRO A 39 13.09 -6.62 -13.31
CA PRO A 39 12.87 -6.61 -11.88
C PRO A 39 13.06 -5.21 -11.29
N LEU A 40 12.30 -4.89 -10.24
CA LEU A 40 12.46 -3.64 -9.50
C LEU A 40 13.65 -3.77 -8.54
N ALA A 41 14.50 -2.74 -8.48
CA ALA A 41 15.61 -2.70 -7.53
C ALA A 41 15.09 -2.74 -6.08
N PRO A 42 15.80 -3.38 -5.13
CA PRO A 42 15.38 -3.47 -3.73
C PRO A 42 15.07 -2.11 -3.08
N GLU A 43 15.84 -1.07 -3.43
CA GLU A 43 15.65 0.28 -2.92
C GLU A 43 14.33 0.89 -3.39
N ASP A 44 13.95 0.61 -4.63
CA ASP A 44 12.70 1.11 -5.20
C ASP A 44 11.49 0.30 -4.70
N GLN A 45 11.66 -1.01 -4.47
CA GLN A 45 10.67 -1.81 -3.75
C GLN A 45 10.40 -1.23 -2.35
N ALA A 46 11.45 -0.88 -1.61
CA ALA A 46 11.31 -0.29 -0.28
C ALA A 46 10.58 1.06 -0.31
N LYS A 47 10.88 1.93 -1.29
CA LYS A 47 10.16 3.20 -1.48
C LYS A 47 8.67 2.96 -1.78
N LEU A 48 8.36 2.00 -2.64
CA LEU A 48 6.98 1.63 -2.97
C LEU A 48 6.21 1.16 -1.73
N VAL A 49 6.79 0.25 -0.95
CA VAL A 49 6.20 -0.24 0.30
C VAL A 49 6.00 0.88 1.31
N GLN A 50 7.00 1.76 1.49
CA GLN A 50 6.87 2.91 2.40
C GLN A 50 5.78 3.89 1.96
N GLY A 51 5.67 4.17 0.66
CA GLY A 51 4.61 5.01 0.11
C GLY A 51 3.21 4.44 0.39
N TYR A 52 3.02 3.14 0.14
CA TYR A 52 1.75 2.45 0.42
C TYR A 52 1.43 2.42 1.91
N LEU A 53 2.41 2.15 2.77
CA LEU A 53 2.20 2.17 4.22
C LEU A 53 1.78 3.56 4.71
N GLY A 54 2.37 4.62 4.16
CA GLY A 54 1.99 6.00 4.45
C GLY A 54 0.54 6.31 4.03
N LEU A 55 0.11 5.84 2.86
CA LEU A 55 -1.26 5.97 2.39
C LEU A 55 -2.25 5.25 3.32
N VAL A 56 -1.98 3.99 3.66
CA VAL A 56 -2.83 3.20 4.57
C VAL A 56 -2.96 3.88 5.93
N LYS A 57 -1.86 4.43 6.46
CA LYS A 57 -1.88 5.16 7.73
C LYS A 57 -2.83 6.36 7.69
N ARG A 58 -2.78 7.17 6.62
CA ARG A 58 -3.68 8.33 6.46
C ARG A 58 -5.15 7.91 6.36
N VAL A 59 -5.43 6.83 5.63
CA VAL A 59 -6.77 6.28 5.51
C VAL A 59 -7.30 5.79 6.87
N VAL A 60 -6.47 5.10 7.66
CA VAL A 60 -6.83 4.67 9.01
C VAL A 60 -7.07 5.86 9.93
N GLU A 61 -6.21 6.89 9.89
CA GLU A 61 -6.40 8.13 10.66
C GLU A 61 -7.71 8.83 10.28
N TYR A 62 -8.06 8.86 9.00
CA TYR A 62 -9.34 9.39 8.51
C TYR A 62 -10.53 8.62 9.09
N PHE A 63 -10.53 7.29 9.02
CA PHE A 63 -11.62 6.49 9.59
C PHE A 63 -11.75 6.63 11.10
N ILE A 64 -10.63 6.82 11.81
CA ILE A 64 -10.65 7.11 13.25
C ILE A 64 -11.31 8.47 13.52
N ALA A 65 -11.01 9.48 12.70
CA ALA A 65 -11.59 10.81 12.82
C ALA A 65 -13.07 10.88 12.40
N HIS A 66 -13.50 10.01 11.47
CA HIS A 66 -14.83 10.02 10.87
C HIS A 66 -15.56 8.67 10.99
N PRO A 67 -15.88 8.20 12.21
CA PRO A 67 -16.39 6.85 12.46
C PRO A 67 -17.79 6.55 11.89
N GLY A 68 -18.53 7.58 11.44
CA GLY A 68 -19.88 7.44 10.89
C GLY A 68 -19.99 7.56 9.38
N GLU A 69 -18.90 7.86 8.67
CA GLU A 69 -18.94 8.15 7.24
C GLU A 69 -19.06 6.88 6.36
N PHE A 70 -18.72 5.72 6.92
CA PHE A 70 -18.75 4.43 6.22
C PHE A 70 -19.43 3.33 7.08
N ALA A 71 -20.30 3.74 8.00
CA ALA A 71 -21.07 2.87 8.88
C ALA A 71 -22.29 2.26 8.18
#